data_AF-A0A9F2WCH0-F1
#
_entry.id   AF-A0A9F2WCH0-F1
#
_cell.length_a   1.000
_cell.length_b   1.000
_cell.length_c   1.000
_cell.angle_alpha   90.00
_cell.angle_beta   90.00
_cell.angle_gamma   90.00
#
_symmetry.space_group_name_H-M   'P 1'
#
loop_
_entity.id
_entity.type
_entity.pdbx_description
1 polymer ?
#
loop_
_entity_poly.entity_id
_entity_poly.type
_entity_poly.pdbx_seq_one_letter_code
_entity_poly.pdbx_strand_id
1 'polypeptide(L)'
;MECFWTSVLFSLVVADVVGLQCYSCHDHSDCQETEVCEEHQEKCRSTVMTIVVRPKISTYFLKGCDVSGKPNNSISHLSGDRVVFLAEEYCETELCNGGVPKEAPRVGDMIRARGRNDNILSCYSCTAADKTCNNSSLTQMRCFWPKERCVDITSLTDPEESPRDQERIKGCGQLSHCQETLGFHNHKSFHMIKCCNSSWCNNDMQDYKKDPLPLNGVTCHSCEGNTTHGCATDNIAKMQCRGPMTSCLEASGIHGISGKNSVLKGCASPSWCNSPYTSVYKNLGSVETHCCVGDLCNSLIIDGQLRPSPRSRASRFILAPQTVISTGLLLFVVFLLSSESS
;
A
#
# COMPACT_ATOMS: atom_id res chain seq x y z
N MET A 1 3.35 71.44 -0.87
CA MET A 1 3.86 70.87 0.38
C MET A 1 2.85 69.84 0.85
N GLU A 2 3.08 68.54 0.91
CA GLU A 2 4.15 67.65 0.48
C GLU A 2 3.46 66.32 0.10
N CYS A 3 3.91 65.71 -1.00
CA CYS A 3 3.43 64.40 -1.44
C CYS A 3 4.08 63.30 -0.60
N PHE A 4 3.36 62.71 0.35
CA PHE A 4 3.79 61.49 1.03
C PHE A 4 3.40 60.27 0.19
N TRP A 5 4.42 59.68 -0.44
CA TRP A 5 4.35 58.48 -1.28
C TRP A 5 4.02 57.23 -0.46
N THR A 6 2.97 56.51 -0.85
CA THR A 6 2.66 55.15 -0.43
C THR A 6 3.53 54.16 -1.21
N SER A 7 4.61 53.65 -0.59
CA SER A 7 5.33 52.48 -1.08
C SER A 7 4.81 51.23 -0.37
N VAL A 8 3.88 50.52 -1.00
CA VAL A 8 3.52 49.15 -0.61
C VAL A 8 4.45 48.21 -1.37
N LEU A 9 5.53 47.79 -0.69
CA LEU A 9 6.38 46.69 -1.13
C LEU A 9 5.56 45.39 -1.06
N PHE A 10 5.08 44.91 -2.20
CA PHE A 10 4.66 43.53 -2.39
C PHE A 10 5.91 42.64 -2.27
N SER A 11 6.22 42.18 -1.05
CA SER A 11 7.13 41.05 -0.87
C SER A 11 6.36 39.78 -1.27
N LEU A 12 6.65 39.30 -2.49
CA LEU A 12 6.35 37.94 -2.91
C LEU A 12 7.11 37.00 -1.97
N VAL A 13 6.43 36.52 -0.93
CA VAL A 13 6.87 35.31 -0.22
C VAL A 13 6.62 34.17 -1.20
N VAL A 14 7.68 33.78 -1.92
CA VAL A 14 7.74 32.43 -2.48
C VAL A 14 7.70 31.53 -1.26
N ALA A 15 6.54 30.95 -0.96
CA ALA A 15 6.47 29.87 0.00
C ALA A 15 7.30 28.75 -0.64
N ASP A 16 8.52 28.55 -0.15
CA ASP A 16 9.22 27.30 -0.38
C ASP A 16 8.28 26.21 0.12
N VAL A 17 7.72 25.44 -0.81
CA VAL A 17 6.99 24.22 -0.47
C VAL A 17 8.07 23.25 -0.01
N VAL A 18 8.40 23.32 1.28
CA VAL A 18 9.32 22.37 1.91
C VAL A 18 8.62 21.02 1.88
N GLY A 19 9.15 20.11 1.07
CA GLY A 19 8.67 18.72 1.02
C GLY A 19 8.85 18.04 2.36
N LEU A 20 8.02 17.03 2.64
CA LEU A 20 8.07 16.23 3.86
C LEU A 20 9.49 15.73 4.11
N GLN A 21 10.04 15.90 5.31
CA GLN A 21 11.34 15.34 5.67
C GLN A 21 11.16 14.05 6.49
N CYS A 22 11.91 13.01 6.12
CA CYS A 22 11.88 11.71 6.80
C CYS A 22 13.30 11.26 7.18
N TYR A 23 13.42 10.44 8.21
CA TYR A 23 14.66 9.69 8.43
C TYR A 23 14.85 8.67 7.33
N SER A 24 16.09 8.49 6.87
CA SER A 24 16.47 7.60 5.77
C SER A 24 17.71 6.80 6.13
N CYS A 25 17.63 5.48 6.03
CA CYS A 25 18.80 4.61 6.19
C CYS A 25 18.54 3.18 5.78
N HIS A 26 19.64 2.46 5.60
CA HIS A 26 19.71 1.03 5.43
C HIS A 26 20.87 0.48 6.26
N ASP A 27 20.63 0.20 7.54
CA ASP A 27 21.71 -0.17 8.46
C ASP A 27 21.24 -1.06 9.63
N HIS A 28 22.20 -1.58 10.38
CA HIS A 28 22.04 -2.32 11.63
C HIS A 28 21.72 -1.44 12.84
N SER A 29 21.85 -0.12 12.70
CA SER A 29 21.60 0.86 13.75
C SER A 29 20.38 1.73 13.41
N ASP A 30 19.68 2.19 14.45
CA ASP A 30 18.59 3.16 14.26
C ASP A 30 19.20 4.53 13.96
N CYS A 31 18.95 5.02 12.74
CA CYS A 31 19.64 6.15 12.16
C CYS A 31 18.96 7.49 12.47
N GLN A 32 19.72 8.57 12.26
CA GLN A 32 19.25 9.96 12.37
C GLN A 32 19.49 10.76 11.08
N GLU A 33 19.94 10.10 10.00
CA GLU A 33 20.10 10.71 8.68
C GLU A 33 18.72 11.02 8.09
N THR A 34 18.61 12.15 7.39
CA THR A 34 17.32 12.64 6.88
C THR A 34 17.36 12.85 5.37
N GLU A 35 16.24 12.64 4.70
CA GLU A 35 16.02 12.98 3.30
C GLU A 35 14.75 13.84 3.14
N VAL A 36 14.70 14.61 2.06
CA VAL A 36 13.50 15.38 1.66
C VAL A 36 12.74 14.53 0.65
N CYS A 37 11.45 14.29 0.91
CA CYS A 37 10.60 13.48 0.07
C CYS A 37 10.24 14.20 -1.23
N GLU A 38 10.10 13.40 -2.29
CA GLU A 38 9.52 13.86 -3.56
C GLU A 38 8.03 14.21 -3.38
N GLU A 39 7.48 15.04 -4.27
CA GLU A 39 6.09 15.53 -4.17
C GLU A 39 5.05 14.41 -4.03
N HIS A 40 5.25 13.27 -4.69
CA HIS A 40 4.34 12.12 -4.63
C HIS A 40 4.57 11.20 -3.42
N GLN A 41 5.59 11.45 -2.60
CA GLN A 41 5.95 10.65 -1.43
C GLN A 41 5.46 11.34 -0.14
N GLU A 42 4.18 11.16 0.14
CA GLU A 42 3.46 11.85 1.21
C GLU A 42 3.61 11.19 2.61
N LYS A 43 4.50 10.18 2.74
CA LYS A 43 4.66 9.40 3.98
C LYS A 43 6.12 9.14 4.30
N CYS A 44 6.43 9.06 5.59
CA CYS A 44 7.61 8.37 6.07
C CYS A 44 7.32 6.90 6.34
N ARG A 45 8.25 6.03 5.98
CA ARG A 45 8.24 4.58 6.25
C ARG A 45 9.31 4.22 7.28
N SER A 46 9.00 3.22 8.10
CA SER A 46 9.97 2.46 8.88
C SER A 46 9.68 0.97 8.74
N THR A 47 10.64 0.24 8.17
CA THR A 47 10.63 -1.22 8.10
C THR A 47 11.72 -1.75 9.01
N VAL A 48 11.37 -2.65 9.92
CA VAL A 48 12.32 -3.29 10.83
C VAL A 48 12.31 -4.78 10.62
N MET A 49 13.50 -5.33 10.37
CA MET A 49 13.72 -6.76 10.29
C MET A 49 14.53 -7.23 11.50
N THR A 50 13.99 -8.17 12.26
CA THR A 50 14.70 -8.80 13.38
C THR A 50 14.91 -10.28 13.09
N ILE A 51 16.17 -10.71 13.08
CA ILE A 51 16.58 -12.10 12.87
C ILE A 51 17.11 -12.65 14.19
N VAL A 52 16.60 -13.81 14.57
CA VAL A 52 16.86 -14.43 15.87
C VAL A 52 17.45 -15.80 15.64
N VAL A 53 18.73 -15.93 15.99
CA VAL A 53 19.52 -17.17 15.89
C VAL A 53 20.14 -17.41 17.25
N ARG A 54 19.64 -18.36 18.04
CA ARG A 54 20.11 -18.50 19.44
C ARG A 54 21.65 -18.66 19.49
N PRO A 55 22.38 -17.84 20.28
CA PRO A 55 21.94 -16.81 21.24
C PRO A 55 21.89 -15.35 20.70
N LYS A 56 22.20 -15.13 19.42
CA LYS A 56 22.30 -13.83 18.77
C LYS A 56 20.94 -13.30 18.28
N ILE A 57 20.72 -12.01 18.48
CA ILE A 57 19.63 -11.25 17.86
C ILE A 57 20.28 -10.19 16.96
N SER A 58 19.78 -10.03 15.74
CA SER A 58 20.25 -9.00 14.79
C SER A 58 19.06 -8.24 14.27
N THR A 59 19.15 -6.91 14.31
CA THR A 59 18.09 -6.01 13.84
C THR A 59 18.63 -5.17 12.69
N TYR A 60 17.78 -4.94 11.70
CA TYR A 60 18.06 -4.12 10.53
C TYR A 60 16.92 -3.12 10.38
N PHE A 61 17.28 -1.87 10.09
CA PHE A 61 16.37 -0.76 9.90
C PHE A 61 16.43 -0.30 8.46
N LEU A 62 15.25 -0.16 7.84
CA LEU A 62 15.08 0.50 6.56
C LEU A 62 14.07 1.64 6.76
N LYS A 63 14.55 2.88 6.64
CA LYS A 63 13.74 4.09 6.78
C LYS A 63 13.83 4.92 5.50
N GLY A 64 12.81 5.71 5.23
CA GLY A 64 12.80 6.67 4.12
C GLY A 64 11.40 7.16 3.79
N CYS A 65 11.29 7.89 2.69
CA CYS A 65 10.06 8.37 2.09
C CYS A 65 9.32 7.25 1.36
N ASP A 66 8.00 7.31 1.36
CA ASP A 66 7.13 6.38 0.66
C ASP A 66 5.82 7.07 0.26
N VAL A 67 5.07 6.40 -0.60
CA VAL A 67 3.76 6.86 -1.06
C VAL A 67 2.66 6.58 -0.03
N SER A 68 1.54 7.29 -0.16
CA SER A 68 0.35 7.08 0.64
C SER A 68 -0.40 5.78 0.28
N GLY A 69 -1.30 5.35 1.17
CA GLY A 69 -2.21 4.21 0.94
C GLY A 69 -1.73 2.85 1.42
N LYS A 70 -0.49 2.70 1.89
CA LYS A 70 0.01 1.44 2.46
C LYS A 70 -0.37 1.29 3.95
N PRO A 71 -0.73 0.08 4.41
CA PRO A 71 -1.10 -0.15 5.80
C PRO A 71 0.11 -0.54 6.66
N ASN A 72 -0.01 -0.36 7.97
CA ASN A 72 0.91 -0.96 8.92
C ASN A 72 0.68 -2.47 9.00
N ASN A 73 1.75 -3.24 8.90
CA ASN A 73 1.70 -4.69 8.84
C ASN A 73 2.90 -5.31 9.57
N SER A 74 2.70 -6.52 10.09
CA SER A 74 3.79 -7.33 10.61
C SER A 74 3.64 -8.81 10.24
N ILE A 75 4.77 -9.48 10.08
CA ILE A 75 4.86 -10.92 9.85
C ILE A 75 6.10 -11.50 10.50
N SER A 76 5.98 -12.71 11.01
CA SER A 76 7.08 -13.52 11.50
C SER A 76 7.01 -14.93 10.91
N HIS A 77 8.16 -15.48 10.56
CA HIS A 77 8.27 -16.82 10.00
C HIS A 77 9.59 -17.48 10.38
N LEU A 78 9.66 -18.79 10.20
CA LEU A 78 10.87 -19.59 10.35
C LEU A 78 11.62 -19.68 9.02
N SER A 79 12.93 -19.46 9.10
CA SER A 79 13.90 -19.66 8.02
C SER A 79 15.05 -20.49 8.57
N GLY A 80 15.07 -21.79 8.23
CA GLY A 80 15.95 -22.78 8.85
C GLY A 80 15.77 -22.86 10.37
N ASP A 81 16.84 -22.58 11.11
CA ASP A 81 16.88 -22.54 12.57
C ASP A 81 16.60 -21.13 13.16
N ARG A 82 16.25 -20.18 12.29
CA ARG A 82 16.10 -18.76 12.61
C ARG A 82 14.64 -18.35 12.63
N VAL A 83 14.32 -17.39 13.48
CA VAL A 83 13.04 -16.66 13.40
C VAL A 83 13.29 -15.31 12.78
N VAL A 84 12.57 -14.99 11.72
CA VAL A 84 12.60 -13.70 11.03
C VAL A 84 11.31 -12.96 11.35
N PHE A 85 11.44 -11.72 11.82
CA PHE A 85 10.34 -10.79 12.05
C PHE A 85 10.48 -9.61 11.14
N LEU A 86 9.37 -9.18 10.57
CA LEU A 86 9.25 -8.00 9.74
C LEU A 86 8.07 -7.18 10.27
N ALA A 87 8.30 -5.90 10.50
CA ALA A 87 7.25 -4.95 10.84
C ALA A 87 7.46 -3.67 10.03
N GLU A 88 6.37 -3.12 9.51
CA GLU A 88 6.37 -1.91 8.70
C GLU A 88 5.31 -0.94 9.22
N GLU A 89 5.72 0.30 9.47
CA GLU A 89 4.87 1.39 9.95
C GLU A 89 5.06 2.64 9.09
N TYR A 90 3.95 3.34 8.86
CA TYR A 90 3.86 4.57 8.07
C TYR A 90 3.32 5.73 8.89
N CYS A 91 3.81 6.94 8.60
CA CYS A 91 3.36 8.18 9.24
C CYS A 91 3.51 9.39 8.31
N GLU A 92 2.87 10.53 8.65
CA GLU A 92 2.65 11.67 7.73
C GLU A 92 3.37 12.97 8.12
N THR A 93 3.92 13.05 9.33
CA THR A 93 4.50 14.30 9.85
C THR A 93 6.02 14.30 9.74
N GLU A 94 6.61 15.50 9.74
CA GLU A 94 8.07 15.68 9.74
C GLU A 94 8.77 14.74 10.72
N LEU A 95 9.75 13.98 10.21
CA LEU A 95 10.64 13.10 10.97
C LEU A 95 9.89 12.10 11.89
N CYS A 96 8.64 11.76 11.57
CA CYS A 96 7.80 10.91 12.42
C CYS A 96 8.30 9.47 12.53
N ASN A 97 9.11 9.03 11.57
CA ASN A 97 9.68 7.69 11.50
C ASN A 97 10.95 7.55 12.35
N GLY A 98 11.17 8.40 13.36
CA GLY A 98 12.30 8.32 14.28
C GLY A 98 12.23 7.14 15.25
N GLY A 99 11.05 6.55 15.47
CA GLY A 99 10.86 5.40 16.35
C GLY A 99 11.09 4.04 15.69
N VAL A 100 10.93 2.99 16.49
CA VAL A 100 10.82 1.59 16.04
C VAL A 100 9.33 1.26 15.86
N PRO A 101 8.92 0.56 14.78
CA PRO A 101 7.54 0.16 14.55
C PRO A 101 6.92 -0.53 15.78
N LYS A 102 5.67 -0.20 16.10
CA LYS A 102 4.99 -0.71 17.31
C LYS A 102 4.86 -2.23 17.34
N GLU A 103 4.68 -2.84 16.17
CA GLU A 103 4.52 -4.28 16.01
C GLU A 103 5.84 -5.05 15.98
N ALA A 104 6.99 -4.35 16.00
CA ALA A 104 8.29 -5.00 16.10
C ALA A 104 8.53 -5.55 17.51
N PRO A 105 8.96 -6.82 17.67
CA PRO A 105 9.19 -7.40 18.99
C PRO A 105 10.39 -6.75 19.67
N ARG A 106 10.21 -6.29 20.92
CA ARG A 106 11.35 -5.90 21.76
C ARG A 106 11.99 -7.16 22.34
N VAL A 107 13.28 -7.10 22.64
CA VAL A 107 14.03 -8.23 23.25
C VAL A 107 13.32 -8.78 24.50
N GLY A 108 12.73 -7.91 25.33
CA GLY A 108 11.96 -8.33 26.51
C GLY A 108 10.68 -9.11 26.19
N ASP A 109 10.02 -8.82 25.08
CA ASP A 109 8.80 -9.52 24.64
C ASP A 109 9.13 -10.93 24.14
N MET A 110 10.26 -11.07 23.44
CA MET A 110 10.79 -12.34 22.99
C MET A 110 11.13 -13.30 24.14
N ILE A 111 11.60 -12.74 25.26
CA ILE A 111 11.90 -13.50 26.48
C ILE A 111 10.60 -13.90 27.20
N ARG A 112 9.62 -12.98 27.31
CA ARG A 112 8.32 -13.21 27.96
C ARG A 112 7.42 -14.20 27.23
N ALA A 113 7.47 -14.26 25.90
CA ALA A 113 6.69 -15.21 25.09
C ALA A 113 6.97 -16.69 25.44
N ARG A 114 8.13 -17.00 26.04
CA ARG A 114 8.46 -18.36 26.53
C ARG A 114 7.72 -18.77 27.80
N GLY A 115 7.11 -17.82 28.51
CA GLY A 115 6.76 -18.00 29.92
C GLY A 115 5.34 -18.41 30.25
N ARG A 116 4.30 -17.82 29.64
CA ARG A 116 2.93 -17.92 30.23
C ARG A 116 1.86 -17.23 29.38
N ASN A 117 1.38 -17.85 28.31
CA ASN A 117 0.10 -17.39 27.76
C ASN A 117 -0.56 -18.49 26.92
N ASP A 118 -1.65 -19.05 27.44
CA ASP A 118 -2.41 -20.15 26.82
C ASP A 118 -3.20 -19.69 25.58
N ASN A 119 -3.33 -18.38 25.38
CA ASN A 119 -4.08 -17.77 24.27
C ASN A 119 -3.23 -17.40 23.04
N ILE A 120 -1.98 -17.87 22.97
CA ILE A 120 -1.11 -17.61 21.82
C ILE A 120 -1.29 -18.72 20.78
N LEU A 121 -1.61 -18.32 19.54
CA LEU A 121 -1.79 -19.25 18.43
C LEU A 121 -0.48 -19.98 18.06
N SER A 122 -0.65 -21.23 17.61
CA SER A 122 0.41 -21.96 16.93
C SER A 122 0.05 -22.06 15.45
N CYS A 123 0.99 -21.76 14.56
CA CYS A 123 0.77 -21.70 13.12
C CYS A 123 1.81 -22.54 12.39
N TYR A 124 1.52 -22.90 11.14
CA TYR A 124 2.55 -23.42 10.25
C TYR A 124 3.43 -22.29 9.71
N SER A 125 4.70 -22.60 9.46
CA SER A 125 5.65 -21.64 8.95
C SER A 125 6.59 -22.26 7.93
N CYS A 126 6.88 -21.46 6.91
CA CYS A 126 7.80 -21.77 5.83
C CYS A 126 8.17 -20.49 5.08
N THR A 127 9.23 -20.58 4.30
CA THR A 127 9.61 -19.56 3.32
C THR A 127 10.10 -20.21 2.03
N ALA A 128 9.81 -19.60 0.89
CA ALA A 128 10.30 -20.01 -0.42
C ALA A 128 11.83 -19.92 -0.50
N ALA A 129 12.45 -18.96 0.19
CA ALA A 129 13.91 -18.77 0.25
C ALA A 129 14.67 -20.06 0.62
N ASP A 130 14.17 -20.78 1.64
CA ASP A 130 14.77 -22.04 2.11
C ASP A 130 14.11 -23.29 1.51
N LYS A 131 13.23 -23.11 0.52
CA LYS A 131 12.46 -24.19 -0.14
C LYS A 131 11.61 -25.03 0.82
N THR A 132 11.26 -24.47 1.99
CA THR A 132 10.51 -25.20 3.03
C THR A 132 9.01 -25.25 2.77
N CYS A 133 8.48 -24.32 1.95
CA CYS A 133 7.04 -24.27 1.64
C CYS A 133 6.56 -25.40 0.71
N ASN A 134 7.46 -26.00 -0.06
CA ASN A 134 7.14 -27.06 -1.02
C ASN A 134 7.39 -28.47 -0.47
N ASN A 135 7.82 -28.57 0.80
CA ASN A 135 8.08 -29.86 1.45
C ASN A 135 6.77 -30.51 1.92
N SER A 136 6.80 -31.83 2.09
CA SER A 136 5.65 -32.62 2.57
C SER A 136 5.25 -32.36 4.02
N SER A 137 6.06 -31.64 4.80
CA SER A 137 5.75 -31.27 6.19
C SER A 137 6.10 -29.81 6.45
N LEU A 138 5.11 -29.04 6.89
CA LEU A 138 5.30 -27.67 7.32
C LEU A 138 5.78 -27.63 8.78
N THR A 139 6.77 -26.77 9.06
CA THR A 139 7.27 -26.56 10.41
C THR A 139 6.25 -25.79 11.24
N GLN A 140 6.13 -26.10 12.52
CA GLN A 140 5.24 -25.38 13.43
C GLN A 140 6.00 -24.26 14.14
N MET A 141 5.36 -23.11 14.30
CA MET A 141 5.84 -22.00 15.10
C MET A 141 4.75 -21.51 16.06
N ARG A 142 5.16 -21.00 17.22
CA ARG A 142 4.28 -20.31 18.14
C ARG A 142 4.36 -18.81 17.86
N CYS A 143 3.21 -18.14 17.76
CA CYS A 143 3.17 -16.70 17.58
C CYS A 143 3.73 -15.96 18.79
N PHE A 144 4.08 -14.69 18.62
CA PHE A 144 4.67 -13.86 19.67
C PHE A 144 3.62 -12.99 20.36
N TRP A 145 2.59 -12.59 19.63
CA TRP A 145 1.56 -11.68 20.13
C TRP A 145 0.17 -12.32 20.15
N PRO A 146 -0.68 -12.03 21.16
CA PRO A 146 -2.06 -12.54 21.20
C PRO A 146 -2.95 -12.05 20.05
N LYS A 147 -2.59 -10.93 19.41
CA LYS A 147 -3.32 -10.35 18.27
C LYS A 147 -2.88 -10.93 16.93
N GLU A 148 -1.76 -11.64 16.87
CA GLU A 148 -1.30 -12.27 15.64
C GLU A 148 -2.26 -13.39 15.20
N ARG A 149 -2.32 -13.56 13.89
CA ARG A 149 -3.07 -14.61 13.20
C ARG A 149 -2.10 -15.50 12.45
N CYS A 150 -2.53 -16.69 12.07
CA CYS A 150 -1.78 -17.47 11.11
C CYS A 150 -1.94 -16.85 9.73
N VAL A 151 -0.84 -16.74 8.99
CA VAL A 151 -0.75 -16.06 7.70
C VAL A 151 -0.19 -17.02 6.64
N ASP A 152 -0.68 -16.89 5.41
CA ASP A 152 -0.14 -17.50 4.18
C ASP A 152 -0.17 -16.45 3.07
N ILE A 153 1.00 -15.99 2.65
CA ILE A 153 1.20 -15.04 1.55
C ILE A 153 1.81 -15.79 0.39
N THR A 154 1.18 -15.72 -0.77
CA THR A 154 1.73 -16.17 -2.05
C THR A 154 1.83 -14.97 -3.00
N SER A 155 2.99 -14.82 -3.65
CA SER A 155 3.31 -13.74 -4.57
C SER A 155 4.09 -14.30 -5.76
N LEU A 156 3.38 -14.70 -6.81
CA LEU A 156 3.97 -15.22 -8.04
C LEU A 156 3.98 -14.10 -9.07
N THR A 157 5.16 -13.65 -9.47
CA THR A 157 5.35 -12.66 -10.54
C THR A 157 6.41 -13.17 -11.51
N ASP A 158 6.57 -12.51 -12.66
CA ASP A 158 7.65 -12.84 -13.58
C ASP A 158 9.02 -12.67 -12.87
N PRO A 159 10.00 -13.57 -13.12
CA PRO A 159 11.27 -13.60 -12.38
C PRO A 159 12.13 -12.32 -12.50
N GLU A 160 11.84 -11.48 -13.50
CA GLU A 160 12.49 -10.19 -13.68
C GLU A 160 11.96 -9.11 -12.71
N GLU A 161 10.75 -9.27 -12.17
CA GLU A 161 10.09 -8.31 -11.28
C GLU A 161 10.22 -8.65 -9.78
N SER A 162 10.41 -9.92 -9.40
CA SER A 162 10.55 -10.31 -7.99
C SER A 162 11.52 -11.47 -7.76
N PRO A 163 12.34 -11.43 -6.68
CA PRO A 163 13.16 -12.56 -6.26
C PRO A 163 12.29 -13.78 -5.91
N ARG A 164 12.72 -14.98 -6.33
CA ARG A 164 12.04 -16.25 -6.02
C ARG A 164 11.86 -16.49 -4.50
N ASP A 165 12.71 -15.87 -3.69
CA ASP A 165 12.71 -15.99 -2.23
C ASP A 165 11.43 -15.42 -1.58
N GLN A 166 10.66 -14.61 -2.32
CA GLN A 166 9.41 -13.98 -1.87
C GLN A 166 8.15 -14.69 -2.38
N GLU A 167 8.28 -15.80 -3.13
CA GLU A 167 7.14 -16.46 -3.79
C GLU A 167 6.08 -16.93 -2.78
N ARG A 168 6.49 -17.39 -1.60
CA ARG A 168 5.57 -17.83 -0.55
C ARG A 168 6.16 -17.73 0.85
N ILE A 169 5.37 -17.21 1.79
CA ILE A 169 5.72 -17.10 3.21
C ILE A 169 4.53 -17.51 4.06
N LYS A 170 4.75 -18.39 5.04
CA LYS A 170 3.78 -18.73 6.08
C LYS A 170 4.34 -18.43 7.46
N GLY A 171 3.47 -18.03 8.37
CA GLY A 171 3.84 -17.85 9.76
C GLY A 171 2.76 -17.15 10.57
N CYS A 172 3.20 -16.28 11.47
CA CYS A 172 2.34 -15.46 12.32
C CYS A 172 2.39 -14.01 11.85
N GLY A 173 1.31 -13.25 11.98
CA GLY A 173 1.36 -11.83 11.63
C GLY A 173 0.09 -11.07 11.94
N GLN A 174 0.19 -9.75 11.86
CA GLN A 174 -0.94 -8.84 11.92
C GLN A 174 -0.99 -8.06 10.61
N LEU A 175 -1.82 -8.56 9.70
CA LEU A 175 -2.07 -7.94 8.40
C LEU A 175 -3.40 -7.20 8.42
N SER A 176 -3.35 -5.93 8.02
CA SER A 176 -4.54 -5.08 7.88
C SER A 176 -5.51 -5.68 6.86
N HIS A 177 -6.82 -5.55 7.07
CA HIS A 177 -7.90 -6.03 6.18
C HIS A 177 -7.86 -7.53 5.81
N CYS A 178 -7.16 -8.37 6.58
CA CYS A 178 -7.03 -9.80 6.33
C CYS A 178 -8.03 -10.63 7.19
N GLN A 179 -9.32 -10.31 7.10
CA GLN A 179 -10.40 -11.14 7.67
C GLN A 179 -10.85 -12.21 6.68
N GLU A 180 -10.83 -11.86 5.39
CA GLU A 180 -11.15 -12.73 4.27
C GLU A 180 -9.91 -12.95 3.41
N THR A 181 -10.01 -13.89 2.48
CA THR A 181 -8.93 -14.14 1.51
C THR A 181 -8.81 -12.95 0.58
N LEU A 182 -7.65 -12.31 0.56
CA LEU A 182 -7.32 -11.23 -0.37
C LEU A 182 -6.63 -11.85 -1.58
N GLY A 183 -7.22 -11.73 -2.75
CA GLY A 183 -6.67 -12.30 -3.99
C GLY A 183 -6.67 -11.29 -5.12
N PHE A 184 -5.59 -11.25 -5.89
CA PHE A 184 -5.50 -10.53 -7.14
C PHE A 184 -4.67 -11.34 -8.14
N HIS A 185 -5.10 -11.40 -9.40
CA HIS A 185 -4.27 -11.94 -10.48
C HIS A 185 -4.53 -11.26 -11.80
N ASN A 186 -3.47 -11.15 -12.59
CA ASN A 186 -3.50 -10.76 -13.99
C ASN A 186 -2.67 -11.75 -14.82
N HIS A 187 -2.38 -11.46 -16.09
CA HIS A 187 -1.54 -12.35 -16.93
C HIS A 187 -0.10 -12.51 -16.44
N LYS A 188 0.44 -11.55 -15.69
CA LYS A 188 1.84 -11.50 -15.25
C LYS A 188 2.03 -11.90 -13.78
N SER A 189 0.96 -11.84 -12.99
CA SER A 189 1.05 -11.86 -11.53
C SER A 189 -0.11 -12.59 -10.88
N PHE A 190 0.18 -13.19 -9.73
CA PHE A 190 -0.79 -13.81 -8.85
C PHE A 190 -0.40 -13.53 -7.40
N HIS A 191 -1.31 -12.90 -6.66
CA HIS A 191 -1.15 -12.55 -5.26
C HIS A 191 -2.32 -13.11 -4.46
N MET A 192 -1.99 -13.77 -3.35
CA MET A 192 -2.98 -14.34 -2.46
C MET A 192 -2.52 -14.20 -1.02
N ILE A 193 -3.35 -13.62 -0.17
CA ILE A 193 -3.11 -13.49 1.27
C ILE A 193 -4.28 -14.12 2.00
N LYS A 194 -3.98 -15.09 2.86
CA LYS A 194 -4.96 -15.73 3.73
C LYS A 194 -4.52 -15.51 5.18
N CYS A 195 -5.47 -15.14 6.03
CA CYS A 195 -5.26 -15.11 7.47
C CYS A 195 -6.38 -15.85 8.19
N CYS A 196 -6.05 -16.46 9.32
CA CYS A 196 -7.01 -17.23 10.11
C CYS A 196 -6.63 -17.22 11.60
N ASN A 197 -7.63 -17.45 12.46
CA ASN A 197 -7.56 -17.18 13.91
C ASN A 197 -7.65 -18.44 14.79
N SER A 198 -7.44 -19.63 14.22
CA SER A 198 -7.36 -20.88 14.95
C SER A 198 -5.97 -21.51 14.81
N SER A 199 -5.56 -22.34 15.77
CA SER A 199 -4.23 -22.94 15.69
C SER A 199 -4.13 -23.87 14.46
N TRP A 200 -3.01 -23.78 13.76
CA TRP A 200 -2.65 -24.59 12.59
C TRP A 200 -3.58 -24.46 11.38
N CYS A 201 -4.33 -23.36 11.29
CA CYS A 201 -5.31 -23.15 10.21
C CYS A 201 -4.70 -22.80 8.86
N ASN A 202 -3.43 -22.37 8.80
CA ASN A 202 -2.72 -22.03 7.56
C ASN A 202 -2.01 -23.25 6.93
N ASN A 203 -2.66 -24.41 6.97
CA ASN A 203 -2.12 -25.71 6.54
C ASN A 203 -2.17 -25.97 5.04
N ASP A 204 -2.69 -25.03 4.24
CA ASP A 204 -2.79 -25.18 2.79
C ASP A 204 -1.41 -25.40 2.15
N MET A 205 -1.24 -26.47 1.38
CA MET A 205 0.02 -26.82 0.71
C MET A 205 -0.04 -26.63 -0.80
N GLN A 206 -1.11 -26.04 -1.34
CA GLN A 206 -1.32 -25.90 -2.78
C GLN A 206 -0.18 -25.15 -3.48
N ASP A 207 0.42 -25.77 -4.49
CA ASP A 207 1.42 -25.15 -5.37
C ASP A 207 0.68 -24.47 -6.54
N TYR A 208 0.37 -23.17 -6.39
CA TYR A 208 -0.40 -22.40 -7.38
C TYR A 208 0.28 -22.29 -8.75
N LYS A 209 1.58 -22.56 -8.84
CA LYS A 209 2.33 -22.53 -10.10
C LYS A 209 2.13 -23.82 -10.91
N LYS A 210 2.03 -24.97 -10.23
CA LYS A 210 1.78 -26.28 -10.87
C LYS A 210 0.29 -26.55 -11.04
N ASP A 211 -0.49 -26.24 -10.00
CA ASP A 211 -1.92 -26.50 -9.93
C ASP A 211 -2.67 -25.19 -9.65
N PRO A 212 -2.86 -24.34 -10.70
CA PRO A 212 -3.59 -23.10 -10.57
C PRO A 212 -5.01 -23.33 -10.06
N LEU A 213 -5.56 -22.31 -9.39
CA LEU A 213 -6.96 -22.32 -8.97
C LEU A 213 -7.90 -22.56 -10.17
N PRO A 214 -9.02 -23.27 -9.95
CA PRO A 214 -10.00 -23.54 -10.99
C PRO A 214 -10.59 -22.23 -11.52
N LEU A 215 -10.97 -22.25 -12.80
CA LEU A 215 -11.67 -21.14 -13.42
C LEU A 215 -13.03 -20.92 -12.75
N ASN A 216 -13.41 -19.66 -12.53
CA ASN A 216 -14.66 -19.31 -11.87
C ASN A 216 -15.74 -18.77 -12.83
N GLY A 217 -15.45 -18.75 -14.14
CA GLY A 217 -16.38 -18.34 -15.19
C GLY A 217 -16.42 -16.84 -15.50
N VAL A 218 -15.76 -16.00 -14.71
CA VAL A 218 -15.68 -14.54 -14.97
C VAL A 218 -14.51 -14.24 -15.91
N THR A 219 -14.72 -13.33 -16.86
CA THR A 219 -13.65 -12.84 -17.76
C THR A 219 -13.41 -11.35 -17.53
N CYS A 220 -12.15 -10.93 -17.37
CA CYS A 220 -11.79 -9.52 -17.13
C CYS A 220 -10.72 -9.03 -18.11
N HIS A 221 -10.59 -7.71 -18.26
CA HIS A 221 -9.42 -7.10 -18.86
C HIS A 221 -8.20 -7.23 -17.94
N SER A 222 -7.03 -7.38 -18.54
CA SER A 222 -5.75 -7.61 -17.87
C SER A 222 -4.67 -6.77 -18.53
N CYS A 223 -4.00 -5.93 -17.74
CA CYS A 223 -2.82 -5.19 -18.17
C CYS A 223 -2.07 -4.67 -16.94
N GLU A 224 -0.83 -4.28 -17.15
CA GLU A 224 -0.05 -3.57 -16.15
C GLU A 224 0.98 -2.66 -16.84
N GLY A 225 1.10 -1.44 -16.36
CA GLY A 225 2.05 -0.45 -16.86
C GLY A 225 1.41 0.92 -16.87
N ASN A 226 1.78 1.77 -17.81
CA ASN A 226 1.10 3.05 -18.02
C ASN A 226 0.19 2.97 -19.26
N THR A 227 -0.44 4.08 -19.60
CA THR A 227 -1.41 4.17 -20.70
C THR A 227 -0.76 4.11 -22.09
N THR A 228 0.54 4.32 -22.17
CA THR A 228 1.34 4.25 -23.41
C THR A 228 2.07 2.91 -23.57
N HIS A 229 2.41 2.26 -22.46
CA HIS A 229 3.21 1.04 -22.40
C HIS A 229 2.62 0.09 -21.36
N GLY A 230 2.27 -1.13 -21.76
CA GLY A 230 1.68 -2.14 -20.88
C GLY A 230 0.15 -2.09 -20.81
N CYS A 231 -0.44 -0.93 -20.53
CA CYS A 231 -1.90 -0.73 -20.51
C CYS A 231 -2.43 0.15 -21.66
N ALA A 232 -1.67 0.27 -22.75
CA ALA A 232 -2.17 0.85 -24.00
C ALA A 232 -3.31 0.00 -24.58
N THR A 233 -4.21 0.61 -25.36
CA THR A 233 -5.42 -0.05 -25.90
C THR A 233 -5.14 -1.38 -26.58
N ASP A 234 -4.03 -1.47 -27.32
CA ASP A 234 -3.64 -2.65 -28.09
C ASP A 234 -2.99 -3.74 -27.22
N ASN A 235 -2.57 -3.38 -26.01
CA ASN A 235 -1.90 -4.27 -25.05
C ASN A 235 -2.84 -4.79 -23.95
N ILE A 236 -4.11 -4.38 -23.93
CA ILE A 236 -5.09 -4.88 -22.97
C ILE A 236 -5.56 -6.27 -23.39
N ALA A 237 -5.12 -7.28 -22.64
CA ALA A 237 -5.53 -8.66 -22.84
C ALA A 237 -6.86 -8.96 -22.12
N LYS A 238 -7.54 -10.04 -22.52
CA LYS A 238 -8.67 -10.62 -21.79
C LYS A 238 -8.20 -11.87 -21.06
N MET A 239 -8.59 -12.04 -19.80
CA MET A 239 -8.22 -13.20 -18.99
C MET A 239 -9.44 -13.83 -18.33
N GLN A 240 -9.37 -15.15 -18.10
CA GLN A 240 -10.36 -15.84 -17.29
C GLN A 240 -9.93 -15.85 -15.82
N CYS A 241 -10.88 -15.54 -14.95
CA CYS A 241 -10.65 -15.43 -13.52
C CYS A 241 -10.67 -16.80 -12.83
N ARG A 242 -10.03 -16.86 -11.66
CA ARG A 242 -9.76 -18.11 -10.94
C ARG A 242 -10.15 -18.01 -9.47
N GLY A 243 -10.61 -19.12 -8.91
CA GLY A 243 -10.93 -19.26 -7.48
C GLY A 243 -11.77 -18.10 -6.93
N PRO A 244 -11.38 -17.48 -5.80
CA PRO A 244 -12.18 -16.45 -5.13
C PRO A 244 -12.11 -15.07 -5.81
N MET A 245 -11.37 -14.92 -6.91
CA MET A 245 -11.19 -13.64 -7.60
C MET A 245 -12.32 -13.44 -8.60
N THR A 246 -13.52 -13.16 -8.09
CA THR A 246 -14.78 -13.11 -8.85
C THR A 246 -15.16 -11.71 -9.35
N SER A 247 -14.35 -10.69 -9.08
CA SER A 247 -14.58 -9.31 -9.49
C SER A 247 -13.53 -8.86 -10.50
N CYS A 248 -13.92 -8.07 -11.49
CA CYS A 248 -12.96 -7.38 -12.34
C CYS A 248 -12.48 -6.11 -11.64
N LEU A 249 -11.16 -5.94 -11.56
CA LEU A 249 -10.51 -4.78 -10.96
C LEU A 249 -9.83 -3.95 -12.04
N GLU A 250 -9.92 -2.64 -11.90
CA GLU A 250 -9.01 -1.67 -12.50
C GLU A 250 -8.57 -0.66 -11.44
N ALA A 251 -7.30 -0.31 -11.46
CA ALA A 251 -6.75 0.69 -10.56
C ALA A 251 -5.75 1.58 -11.28
N SER A 252 -5.64 2.82 -10.81
CA SER A 252 -4.59 3.76 -11.21
C SER A 252 -3.96 4.41 -9.98
N GLY A 253 -2.68 4.71 -10.04
CA GLY A 253 -1.96 5.39 -8.97
C GLY A 253 -0.59 5.86 -9.40
N ILE A 254 0.12 6.54 -8.50
CA ILE A 254 1.46 7.07 -8.76
C ILE A 254 2.49 6.05 -8.26
N HIS A 255 3.39 5.59 -9.13
CA HIS A 255 4.40 4.62 -8.74
C HIS A 255 5.49 5.28 -7.86
N GLY A 256 5.71 4.73 -6.67
CA GLY A 256 6.46 5.42 -5.61
C GLY A 256 7.94 5.69 -5.92
N ILE A 257 8.55 4.91 -6.81
CA ILE A 257 9.94 5.14 -7.24
C ILE A 257 10.01 6.11 -8.42
N SER A 258 9.11 5.98 -9.39
CA SER A 258 9.23 6.72 -10.66
C SER A 258 8.41 8.01 -10.71
N GLY A 259 7.49 8.22 -9.76
CA GLY A 259 6.54 9.34 -9.77
C GLY A 259 5.56 9.31 -10.94
N LYS A 260 5.54 8.24 -11.74
CA LYS A 260 4.70 8.13 -12.95
C LYS A 260 3.39 7.42 -12.65
N ASN A 261 2.34 7.84 -13.35
CA ASN A 261 1.06 7.15 -13.32
C ASN A 261 1.21 5.71 -13.85
N SER A 262 0.65 4.78 -13.10
CA SER A 262 0.57 3.37 -13.42
C SER A 262 -0.89 2.92 -13.34
N VAL A 263 -1.25 1.98 -14.19
CA VAL A 263 -2.56 1.37 -14.32
C VAL A 263 -2.40 -0.14 -14.20
N LEU A 264 -3.34 -0.75 -13.50
CA LEU A 264 -3.42 -2.18 -13.28
C LEU A 264 -4.84 -2.65 -13.59
N LYS A 265 -4.97 -3.74 -14.34
CA LYS A 265 -6.25 -4.44 -14.55
C LYS A 265 -6.07 -5.93 -14.33
N GLY A 266 -7.08 -6.59 -13.75
CA GLY A 266 -7.08 -8.03 -13.53
C GLY A 266 -8.34 -8.51 -12.82
N CYS A 267 -8.29 -9.71 -12.27
CA CYS A 267 -9.36 -10.22 -11.41
C CYS A 267 -8.95 -10.09 -9.94
N ALA A 268 -9.90 -9.75 -9.08
CA ALA A 268 -9.69 -9.57 -7.66
C ALA A 268 -10.79 -10.26 -6.83
N SER A 269 -10.47 -10.62 -5.59
CA SER A 269 -11.49 -10.96 -4.61
C SER A 269 -12.24 -9.70 -4.18
N PRO A 270 -13.52 -9.80 -3.77
CA PRO A 270 -14.26 -8.65 -3.27
C PRO A 270 -13.57 -7.94 -2.09
N SER A 271 -12.89 -8.70 -1.23
CA SER A 271 -12.10 -8.19 -0.11
C SER A 271 -10.88 -7.39 -0.58
N TRP A 272 -10.22 -7.78 -1.67
CA TRP A 272 -9.08 -7.03 -2.23
C TRP A 272 -9.49 -5.64 -2.68
N CYS A 273 -10.64 -5.51 -3.35
CA CYS A 273 -11.20 -4.25 -3.85
C CYS A 273 -11.39 -3.18 -2.76
N ASN A 274 -11.63 -3.60 -1.51
CA ASN A 274 -11.86 -2.73 -0.36
C ASN A 274 -10.66 -2.68 0.59
N SER A 275 -9.48 -3.03 0.08
CA SER A 275 -8.25 -3.14 0.87
C SER A 275 -7.14 -2.28 0.28
N PRO A 276 -6.13 -1.90 1.09
CA PRO A 276 -4.99 -1.12 0.61
C PRO A 276 -3.95 -1.94 -0.16
N TYR A 277 -4.19 -3.23 -0.45
CA TYR A 277 -3.15 -4.10 -1.01
C TYR A 277 -2.82 -3.82 -2.47
N THR A 278 -3.65 -3.09 -3.21
CA THR A 278 -3.24 -2.55 -4.52
C THR A 278 -2.04 -1.60 -4.39
N SER A 279 -2.02 -0.75 -3.36
CA SER A 279 -0.87 0.14 -3.06
C SER A 279 0.38 -0.65 -2.67
N VAL A 280 0.22 -1.73 -1.91
CA VAL A 280 1.33 -2.60 -1.51
C VAL A 280 1.89 -3.38 -2.70
N TYR A 281 1.02 -4.03 -3.47
CA TYR A 281 1.38 -4.93 -4.57
C TYR A 281 2.25 -4.23 -5.63
N LYS A 282 1.86 -3.03 -6.07
CA LYS A 282 2.58 -2.31 -7.13
C LYS A 282 3.29 -1.05 -6.68
N ASN A 283 3.50 -0.90 -5.37
CA ASN A 283 4.14 0.29 -4.80
C ASN A 283 3.48 1.59 -5.32
N LEU A 284 2.15 1.66 -5.23
CA LEU A 284 1.35 2.76 -5.78
C LEU A 284 0.81 3.65 -4.67
N GLY A 285 1.02 4.96 -4.84
CA GLY A 285 0.41 6.05 -4.10
C GLY A 285 -0.88 6.53 -4.72
N SER A 286 -1.70 7.23 -3.92
CA SER A 286 -2.92 7.89 -4.38
C SER A 286 -3.80 6.99 -5.26
N VAL A 287 -3.95 5.74 -4.82
CA VAL A 287 -4.58 4.69 -5.62
C VAL A 287 -6.08 4.89 -5.69
N GLU A 288 -6.59 4.98 -6.92
CA GLU A 288 -8.01 4.90 -7.21
C GLU A 288 -8.32 3.49 -7.71
N THR A 289 -9.15 2.75 -6.97
CA THR A 289 -9.54 1.37 -7.30
C THR A 289 -11.02 1.32 -7.66
N HIS A 290 -11.34 0.69 -8.78
CA HIS A 290 -12.69 0.39 -9.19
C HIS A 290 -12.85 -1.12 -9.42
N CYS A 291 -13.87 -1.70 -8.81
CA CYS A 291 -14.24 -3.09 -9.01
C CYS A 291 -15.69 -3.21 -9.46
N CYS A 292 -15.93 -4.18 -10.34
CA CYS A 292 -17.25 -4.46 -10.88
C CYS A 292 -17.47 -5.97 -11.04
N VAL A 293 -18.74 -6.37 -11.09
CA VAL A 293 -19.17 -7.75 -11.29
C VAL A 293 -19.76 -7.87 -12.69
N GLY A 294 -19.31 -8.89 -13.42
CA GLY A 294 -19.71 -9.14 -14.80
C GLY A 294 -18.51 -9.15 -15.74
N ASP A 295 -18.69 -9.76 -16.91
CA ASP A 295 -17.58 -9.94 -17.84
C ASP A 295 -17.11 -8.61 -18.45
N LEU A 296 -15.79 -8.42 -18.46
CA LEU A 296 -15.07 -7.34 -19.12
C LEU A 296 -15.52 -5.93 -18.67
N CYS A 297 -16.08 -5.81 -17.46
CA CYS A 297 -16.64 -4.56 -16.96
C CYS A 297 -15.58 -3.54 -16.52
N ASN A 298 -14.32 -3.96 -16.36
CA ASN A 298 -13.19 -3.11 -15.92
C ASN A 298 -12.59 -2.29 -17.07
N SER A 299 -13.43 -1.46 -17.67
CA SER A 299 -13.12 -0.65 -18.86
C SER A 299 -13.27 0.86 -18.63
N LEU A 300 -13.33 1.33 -17.37
CA LEU A 300 -13.55 2.76 -17.08
C LEU A 300 -12.27 3.58 -17.10
N ILE A 301 -11.12 2.99 -16.78
CA ILE A 301 -9.82 3.64 -16.88
C ILE A 301 -9.35 3.54 -18.33
N ILE A 302 -9.38 4.68 -19.01
CA ILE A 302 -8.81 4.96 -20.33
C ILE A 302 -7.93 6.19 -20.16
N ASP A 303 -6.69 6.15 -20.62
CA ASP A 303 -5.70 7.22 -20.42
C ASP A 303 -5.39 7.57 -18.95
N GLY A 304 -5.58 6.63 -18.03
CA GLY A 304 -5.10 6.75 -16.65
C GLY A 304 -5.97 7.65 -15.77
N GLN A 305 -7.15 8.02 -16.27
CA GLN A 305 -8.19 8.71 -15.51
C GLN A 305 -9.46 7.87 -15.49
N LEU A 306 -10.15 7.87 -14.35
CA LEU A 306 -11.45 7.23 -14.21
C LEU A 306 -12.50 8.03 -14.99
N ARG A 307 -13.18 7.37 -15.94
CA ARG A 307 -14.35 7.97 -16.59
C ARG A 307 -15.43 8.26 -15.53
N PRO A 308 -16.05 9.45 -15.53
CA PRO A 308 -17.25 9.69 -14.73
C PRO A 308 -18.32 8.67 -15.11
N SER A 309 -18.94 8.04 -14.11
CA SER A 309 -20.06 7.10 -14.31
C SER A 309 -21.15 7.75 -15.20
N PRO A 310 -21.73 7.03 -16.19
CA PRO A 310 -22.79 7.56 -17.04
C PRO A 310 -24.02 8.04 -16.24
N ARG A 311 -24.21 7.58 -15.00
CA ARG A 311 -25.34 7.97 -14.13
C ARG A 311 -25.26 9.40 -13.59
N SER A 312 -24.11 10.07 -13.62
CA SER A 312 -23.97 11.44 -13.11
C SER A 312 -24.21 12.54 -14.15
N ARG A 313 -24.51 12.18 -15.42
CA ARG A 313 -24.89 13.14 -16.47
C ARG A 313 -26.37 13.55 -16.48
N ALA A 314 -27.22 12.92 -15.66
CA ALA A 314 -28.66 13.23 -15.61
C ALA A 314 -29.06 14.28 -14.55
N SER A 315 -28.11 14.87 -13.82
CA SER A 315 -28.42 15.84 -12.75
C SER A 315 -27.44 17.02 -12.70
N ARG A 316 -27.14 17.61 -13.86
CA ARG A 316 -26.62 18.99 -13.94
C ARG A 316 -27.53 19.88 -14.80
N PHE A 317 -28.79 19.97 -14.39
CA PHE A 317 -29.50 21.24 -14.45
C PHE A 317 -29.71 21.64 -13.00
N ILE A 318 -28.91 22.59 -12.51
CA ILE A 318 -29.25 23.60 -11.48
C ILE A 318 -28.03 24.51 -11.30
N LEU A 319 -28.31 25.79 -11.53
CA LEU A 319 -27.66 27.05 -11.13
C LEU A 319 -26.13 27.13 -10.99
N ALA A 320 -25.57 28.01 -11.82
CA ALA A 320 -24.28 28.65 -11.61
C ALA A 320 -24.17 29.30 -10.22
N PRO A 321 -23.05 29.15 -9.49
CA PRO A 321 -22.77 30.01 -8.35
C PRO A 321 -22.26 31.37 -8.86
N GLN A 322 -23.10 32.39 -8.70
CA GLN A 322 -22.66 33.79 -8.73
C GLN A 322 -21.82 34.07 -7.47
N THR A 323 -20.51 33.86 -7.55
CA THR A 323 -19.57 34.40 -6.56
C THR A 323 -18.29 34.85 -7.26
N VAL A 324 -18.43 35.88 -8.09
CA VAL A 324 -17.33 36.81 -8.43
C VAL A 324 -17.99 38.18 -8.50
N ILE A 325 -17.29 39.21 -8.02
CA ILE A 325 -17.71 40.61 -7.83
C ILE A 325 -18.20 40.89 -6.40
N SER A 326 -17.29 40.86 -5.42
CA SER A 326 -17.44 41.68 -4.20
C SER A 326 -16.11 41.96 -3.48
N THR A 327 -15.09 42.38 -4.23
CA THR A 327 -13.89 43.01 -3.62
C THR A 327 -13.47 44.29 -4.33
N GLY A 328 -14.05 44.63 -5.50
CA GLY A 328 -13.85 45.92 -6.17
C GLY A 328 -14.81 47.03 -5.75
N LEU A 329 -15.95 46.71 -5.11
CA LEU A 329 -16.97 47.71 -4.75
C LEU A 329 -16.78 48.33 -3.35
N LEU A 330 -16.04 47.66 -2.45
CA LEU A 330 -15.76 48.18 -1.10
C LEU A 330 -14.65 49.25 -1.06
N LEU A 331 -13.82 49.33 -2.11
CA LEU A 331 -12.82 50.40 -2.25
C LEU A 331 -13.38 51.68 -2.89
N PHE A 332 -14.52 51.59 -3.62
CA PHE A 332 -15.17 52.77 -4.22
C PHE A 332 -16.08 53.52 -3.23
N VAL A 333 -16.65 52.83 -2.23
CA VAL A 333 -17.51 53.46 -1.20
C VAL A 333 -16.69 54.22 -0.15
N VAL A 334 -15.47 53.77 0.17
CA VAL A 334 -14.56 54.50 1.09
C VAL A 334 -13.99 55.77 0.45
N PHE A 335 -13.77 55.78 -0.87
CA PHE A 335 -13.32 56.98 -1.59
C PHE A 335 -14.43 58.04 -1.78
N LEU A 336 -15.70 57.64 -1.85
CA LEU A 336 -16.83 58.58 -2.00
C LEU A 336 -17.32 59.17 -0.66
N LEU A 337 -17.09 58.50 0.48
CA LEU A 337 -17.47 59.00 1.81
C LEU A 337 -16.40 59.86 2.49
N SER A 338 -15.22 60.03 1.87
CA SER A 338 -14.11 60.85 2.39
C SER A 338 -13.98 62.21 1.70
N SER A 339 -14.85 62.54 0.73
CA SER A 339 -14.81 63.79 -0.05
C SER A 339 -15.94 64.78 0.28
N GLU A 340 -16.78 64.52 1.28
CA GLU A 340 -17.77 65.46 1.81
C GLU A 340 -17.57 65.67 3.32
N SER A 341 -16.44 66.28 3.68
CA SER A 341 -16.34 67.06 4.92
C SER A 341 -15.24 68.12 4.74
N SER A 342 -15.67 69.31 4.29
CA SER A 342 -15.03 70.56 4.68
C SER A 342 -15.40 70.92 6.11
#